data_AF-A0A957UUG1-F1
#
_entry.id   AF-A0A957UUG1-F1
#
_cell.length_a   1.000
_cell.length_b   1.000
_cell.length_c   1.000
_cell.angle_alpha   90.00
_cell.angle_beta   90.00
_cell.angle_gamma   90.00
#
_symmetry.space_group_name_H-M   'P 1'
#
loop_
_entity.id
_entity.type
_entity.pdbx_description
1 polymer ?
#
loop_
_entity_poly.entity_id
_entity_poly.type
_entity_poly.pdbx_seq_one_letter_code
_entity_poly.pdbx_strand_id
1 'polypeptide(L)'
;MSNTIDTEVLFDLIHSVFQFGERFVVQRQLSAFALVMLGAWLLAQALWWLVGQRMESWVNNRLSGRLQRHLQYEVSVIHQITLPILGITGLDIAQRLFLTRQWQSGLFSKFVLLLWAILGYRLFIGLLEGRMGQRAMRRYHRRFIGPLFYL
;
A
#
# COMPACT_ATOMS: atom_id res chain seq x y z
N MET A 1 24.59 -29.53 -24.41
CA MET A 1 24.81 -29.74 -22.96
C MET A 1 24.87 -28.38 -22.23
N SER A 2 23.85 -27.52 -22.40
CA SER A 2 23.77 -26.19 -21.77
C SER A 2 22.53 -26.05 -20.87
N ASN A 3 21.42 -26.71 -21.21
CA ASN A 3 20.15 -26.53 -20.50
C ASN A 3 20.07 -27.17 -19.09
N THR A 4 20.91 -28.17 -18.78
CA THR A 4 20.85 -28.87 -17.48
C THR A 4 21.43 -28.04 -16.35
N ILE A 5 22.48 -27.26 -16.63
CA ILE A 5 23.15 -26.38 -15.67
C ILE A 5 22.21 -25.22 -15.27
N ASP A 6 21.48 -24.66 -16.23
CA ASP A 6 20.53 -23.56 -15.97
C ASP A 6 19.34 -24.02 -15.10
N THR A 7 18.85 -25.25 -15.31
CA THR A 7 17.75 -25.82 -14.50
C THR A 7 18.18 -26.17 -13.07
N GLU A 8 19.39 -26.68 -12.86
CA GLU A 8 19.90 -26.98 -11.51
C GLU A 8 20.13 -25.69 -10.71
N VAL A 9 20.69 -24.65 -11.35
CA VAL A 9 20.88 -23.34 -10.71
C VAL A 9 19.54 -22.69 -10.35
N LEU A 10 18.54 -22.77 -11.23
CA LEU A 10 17.19 -22.30 -10.93
C LEU A 10 16.54 -23.08 -9.78
N PHE A 11 16.74 -24.41 -9.73
CA PHE A 11 16.19 -25.25 -8.69
C PHE A 11 16.83 -24.97 -7.32
N ASP A 12 18.15 -24.77 -7.27
CA ASP A 12 18.86 -24.38 -6.05
C ASP A 12 18.48 -22.98 -5.56
N LEU A 13 18.27 -22.02 -6.47
CA LEU A 13 17.74 -20.70 -6.14
C LEU A 13 16.33 -20.78 -5.55
N ILE A 14 15.45 -21.57 -6.15
CA ILE A 14 14.08 -21.79 -5.64
C ILE A 14 14.14 -22.46 -4.28
N HIS A 15 14.96 -23.51 -4.11
CA HIS A 15 15.08 -24.24 -2.86
C HIS A 15 15.65 -23.35 -1.75
N SER A 16 16.67 -22.52 -2.05
CA SER A 16 17.21 -21.55 -1.10
C SER A 16 16.16 -20.52 -0.68
N VAL A 17 15.37 -19.98 -1.62
CA VAL A 17 14.27 -19.04 -1.31
C VAL A 17 13.20 -19.70 -0.44
N PHE A 18 12.82 -20.95 -0.74
CA PHE A 18 11.90 -21.72 0.10
C PHE A 18 12.45 -21.96 1.50
N GLN A 19 13.72 -22.35 1.61
CA GLN A 19 14.41 -22.59 2.87
C GLN A 19 14.59 -21.30 3.68
N PHE A 20 14.73 -20.14 3.01
CA PHE A 20 14.67 -18.82 3.66
C PHE A 20 13.26 -18.48 4.17
N GLY A 21 12.21 -18.88 3.44
CA GLY A 21 10.81 -18.76 3.84
C GLY A 21 10.42 -19.62 5.04
N GLU A 22 11.07 -20.77 5.23
CA GLU A 22 10.88 -21.66 6.39
C GLU A 22 11.57 -21.17 7.67
N ARG A 23 12.47 -20.18 7.56
CA ARG A 23 13.11 -19.62 8.75
C ARG A 23 12.04 -18.94 9.60
N PHE A 24 11.87 -19.44 10.82
CA PHE A 24 10.94 -18.90 11.83
C PHE A 24 11.00 -17.37 11.97
N VAL A 25 12.19 -16.79 11.76
CA VAL A 25 12.42 -15.34 11.75
C VAL A 25 11.65 -14.63 10.63
N VAL A 26 11.69 -15.15 9.40
CA VAL A 26 11.02 -14.56 8.23
C VAL A 26 9.50 -14.69 8.37
N GLN A 27 9.00 -15.86 8.79
CA GLN A 27 7.57 -16.07 9.04
C GLN A 27 7.01 -15.09 10.08
N ARG A 28 7.75 -14.85 11.15
CA ARG A 28 7.36 -13.88 12.19
C ARG A 28 7.35 -12.44 11.67
N GLN A 29 8.28 -12.07 10.80
CA GLN A 29 8.28 -10.74 10.17
C GLN A 29 7.12 -10.60 9.18
N LEU A 30 6.81 -11.64 8.40
CA LEU A 30 5.67 -11.67 7.48
C LEU A 30 4.33 -11.61 8.23
N SER A 31 4.18 -12.36 9.32
CA SER A 31 2.95 -12.32 10.12
C SER A 31 2.79 -10.97 10.83
N ALA A 32 3.86 -10.38 11.35
CA ALA A 32 3.83 -9.03 11.90
C ALA A 32 3.46 -8.00 10.82
N PHE A 33 4.03 -8.09 9.62
CA PHE A 33 3.66 -7.25 8.49
C PHE A 33 2.17 -7.40 8.15
N ALA A 34 1.68 -8.64 8.02
CA ALA A 34 0.27 -8.91 7.72
C ALA A 34 -0.66 -8.33 8.80
N LEU A 35 -0.34 -8.51 10.08
CA LEU A 35 -1.10 -7.94 11.20
C LEU A 35 -1.13 -6.42 11.16
N VAL A 36 0.02 -5.79 10.88
CA VAL A 36 0.10 -4.33 10.74
C VAL A 36 -0.74 -3.85 9.56
N MET A 37 -0.68 -4.53 8.40
CA MET A 37 -1.48 -4.17 7.24
C MET A 37 -2.98 -4.35 7.48
N LEU A 38 -3.39 -5.44 8.13
CA LEU A 38 -4.78 -5.68 8.52
C LEU A 38 -5.26 -4.59 9.49
N GLY A 39 -4.46 -4.27 10.51
CA GLY A 39 -4.77 -3.19 11.45
C GLY A 39 -4.87 -1.83 10.77
N ALA A 40 -3.92 -1.49 9.90
CA ALA A 40 -3.93 -0.25 9.12
C ALA A 40 -5.15 -0.16 8.21
N TRP A 41 -5.55 -1.27 7.58
CA TRP A 41 -6.75 -1.33 6.74
C TRP A 41 -8.02 -1.13 7.56
N LEU A 42 -8.17 -1.82 8.70
CA LEU A 42 -9.31 -1.64 9.60
C LEU A 42 -9.42 -0.20 10.12
N LEU A 43 -8.29 0.39 10.52
CA LEU A 43 -8.24 1.79 10.97
C LEU A 43 -8.57 2.77 9.85
N ALA A 44 -8.03 2.57 8.64
CA ALA A 44 -8.37 3.38 7.48
C ALA A 44 -9.86 3.32 7.16
N GLN A 45 -10.45 2.11 7.22
CA GLN A 45 -11.87 1.90 6.98
C GLN A 45 -12.74 2.55 8.07
N ALA A 46 -12.35 2.40 9.33
CA ALA A 46 -13.03 3.04 10.45
C ALA A 46 -12.99 4.58 10.34
N LEU A 47 -11.83 5.16 10.02
CA LEU A 47 -11.69 6.60 9.80
C LEU A 47 -12.55 7.08 8.63
N TRP A 48 -12.59 6.33 7.54
CA TRP A 48 -13.42 6.66 6.39
C TRP A 48 -14.91 6.63 6.73
N TRP A 49 -15.36 5.61 7.47
CA TRP A 49 -16.74 5.51 7.89
C TRP A 49 -17.15 6.64 8.85
N LEU A 50 -16.28 6.99 9.81
CA LEU A 50 -16.55 8.02 10.82
C LEU A 50 -16.51 9.44 10.25
N VAL A 51 -15.49 9.76 9.47
CA VAL A 51 -15.19 11.13 9.04
C VAL A 51 -15.40 11.30 7.53
N GLY A 52 -14.89 10.37 6.74
CA GLY A 52 -14.92 10.43 5.28
C GLY A 52 -16.33 10.51 4.69
N GLN A 53 -17.23 9.61 5.10
CA GLN A 53 -18.62 9.60 4.63
C GLN A 53 -19.37 10.89 4.99
N ARG A 54 -19.11 11.44 6.18
CA ARG A 54 -19.72 12.69 6.64
C ARG A 54 -19.18 13.89 5.85
N MET A 55 -17.86 13.94 5.63
CA MET A 55 -17.23 14.97 4.80
C MET A 55 -17.72 14.94 3.36
N GLU A 56 -17.77 13.76 2.73
CA GLU A 56 -18.22 13.62 1.34
C GLU A 56 -19.69 14.05 1.19
N SER A 57 -20.54 13.63 2.12
CA SER A 57 -21.95 14.04 2.15
C SER A 57 -22.09 15.56 2.38
N TRP A 58 -21.28 16.14 3.27
CA TRP A 58 -21.28 17.57 3.53
C TRP A 58 -20.83 18.38 2.30
N VAL A 59 -19.75 17.94 1.63
CA VAL A 59 -19.25 18.57 0.39
C VAL A 59 -20.32 18.51 -0.69
N ASN A 60 -21.02 17.38 -0.83
CA ASN A 60 -22.09 17.23 -1.83
C ASN A 60 -23.33 18.07 -1.53
N ASN A 61 -23.68 18.24 -0.25
CA ASN A 61 -24.92 18.93 0.13
C ASN A 61 -24.75 20.45 0.27
N ARG A 62 -23.55 20.95 0.61
CA ARG A 62 -23.31 22.38 0.85
C ARG A 62 -22.63 23.12 -0.28
N LEU A 63 -21.88 22.44 -1.14
CA LEU A 63 -21.04 23.07 -2.14
C LEU A 63 -21.47 22.66 -3.54
N SER A 64 -21.53 23.64 -4.45
CA SER A 64 -21.79 23.40 -5.86
C SER A 64 -20.72 24.03 -6.73
N GLY A 65 -20.50 23.46 -7.92
CA GLY A 65 -19.58 24.02 -8.91
C GLY A 65 -18.11 23.62 -8.71
N ARG A 66 -17.21 24.60 -8.88
CA ARG A 66 -15.75 24.35 -8.97
C ARG A 66 -15.15 23.92 -7.62
N LEU A 67 -15.68 24.49 -6.52
CA LEU A 67 -15.19 24.24 -5.16
C LEU A 67 -15.54 22.83 -4.67
N GLN A 68 -16.73 22.32 -5.02
CA GLN A 68 -17.15 20.93 -4.76
C GLN A 68 -16.17 19.92 -5.38
N ARG A 69 -15.77 20.13 -6.65
CA ARG A 69 -14.84 19.24 -7.35
C ARG A 69 -13.46 19.21 -6.71
N HIS A 70 -12.99 20.35 -6.20
CA HIS A 70 -11.68 20.44 -5.55
C HIS A 70 -11.68 19.71 -4.20
N LEU A 71 -12.71 19.92 -3.37
CA LEU A 71 -12.82 19.25 -2.08
C LEU A 71 -13.09 17.74 -2.20
N GLN A 72 -13.89 17.30 -3.18
CA GLN A 72 -14.04 15.87 -3.46
C GLN A 72 -12.71 15.22 -3.86
N TYR A 73 -11.89 15.96 -4.61
CA TYR A 73 -10.57 15.50 -4.99
C TYR A 73 -9.65 15.37 -3.76
N GLU A 74 -9.60 16.38 -2.89
CA GLU A 74 -8.82 16.30 -1.64
C GLU A 74 -9.27 15.14 -0.76
N VAL A 75 -10.57 14.95 -0.58
CA VAL A 75 -11.13 13.84 0.21
C VAL A 75 -10.72 12.48 -0.38
N SER A 76 -10.72 12.34 -1.70
CA SER A 76 -10.28 11.10 -2.37
C SER A 76 -8.78 10.86 -2.20
N VAL A 77 -7.95 11.89 -2.36
CA VAL A 77 -6.50 11.77 -2.15
C VAL A 77 -6.20 11.39 -0.71
N ILE A 78 -6.83 12.05 0.27
CA ILE A 78 -6.68 11.74 1.70
C ILE A 78 -7.01 10.26 1.95
N HIS A 79 -8.13 9.77 1.42
CA HIS A 79 -8.51 8.36 1.57
C HIS A 79 -7.45 7.42 0.98
N GLN A 80 -6.92 7.72 -0.20
CA GLN A 80 -5.90 6.90 -0.86
C GLN A 80 -4.56 6.89 -0.12
N ILE A 81 -4.15 7.98 0.51
CA ILE A 81 -2.88 8.05 1.26
C ILE A 81 -2.99 7.55 2.70
N THR A 82 -4.20 7.48 3.26
CA THR A 82 -4.43 7.10 4.66
C THR A 82 -3.88 5.71 4.95
N LEU A 83 -4.18 4.72 4.10
CA LEU A 83 -3.71 3.35 4.29
C LEU A 83 -2.18 3.22 4.28
N PRO A 84 -1.44 3.71 3.25
CA PRO A 84 0.02 3.62 3.27
C PRO A 84 0.65 4.40 4.44
N ILE A 85 0.09 5.54 4.85
CA ILE A 85 0.58 6.29 6.03
C ILE A 85 0.41 5.48 7.33
N LEU A 86 -0.77 4.89 7.54
CA LEU A 86 -1.02 4.04 8.70
C LEU A 86 -0.15 2.77 8.66
N GLY A 87 0.05 2.20 7.48
CA GLY A 87 0.93 1.05 7.27
C GLY A 87 2.39 1.36 7.61
N ILE A 88 2.93 2.48 7.13
CA ILE A 88 4.30 2.92 7.45
C ILE A 88 4.46 3.14 8.95
N THR A 89 3.53 3.87 9.56
CA THR A 89 3.55 4.13 11.01
C THR A 89 3.47 2.83 11.81
N GLY A 90 2.58 1.93 11.43
CA GLY A 90 2.43 0.64 12.09
C GLY A 90 3.67 -0.25 11.95
N LEU A 91 4.36 -0.22 10.79
CA LEU A 91 5.60 -0.97 10.59
C LEU A 91 6.77 -0.37 11.37
N ASP A 92 6.85 0.96 11.51
CA ASP A 92 7.86 1.59 12.38
C ASP A 92 7.67 1.15 13.83
N ILE A 93 6.43 1.12 14.33
CA ILE A 93 6.11 0.63 15.67
C ILE A 93 6.47 -0.86 15.81
N ALA A 94 6.09 -1.69 14.84
CA ALA A 94 6.42 -3.12 14.84
C ALA A 94 7.95 -3.35 14.80
N GLN A 95 8.68 -2.58 14.00
CA GLN A 95 10.14 -2.65 13.94
C GLN A 95 10.77 -2.32 15.30
N ARG A 96 10.32 -1.24 15.96
CA ARG A 96 10.78 -0.89 17.32
C ARG A 96 10.51 -2.02 18.31
N LEU A 97 9.33 -2.64 18.27
CA LEU A 97 8.98 -3.79 19.12
C LEU A 97 9.85 -5.03 18.87
N PHE A 98 10.29 -5.24 17.63
CA PHE A 98 11.23 -6.32 17.31
C PHE A 98 12.63 -5.99 17.83
N LEU A 99 13.09 -4.75 17.68
CA LEU A 99 14.39 -4.31 18.18
C LEU A 99 14.47 -4.39 19.72
N THR A 100 13.41 -4.04 20.45
CA THR A 100 13.38 -4.18 21.92
C THR A 100 13.43 -5.64 22.37
N ARG A 101 12.97 -6.58 21.53
CA ARG A 101 13.07 -8.03 21.78
C ARG A 101 14.34 -8.67 21.21
N GLN A 102 15.29 -7.87 20.72
CA GLN A 102 16.51 -8.32 20.03
C GLN A 102 16.24 -9.25 18.84
N TRP A 103 15.09 -9.07 18.19
CA TRP A 103 14.71 -9.84 17.03
C TRP A 103 15.24 -9.19 15.75
N GLN A 104 15.66 -10.01 14.78
CA GLN A 104 16.03 -9.52 13.46
C GLN A 104 14.86 -8.77 12.84
N SER A 105 15.14 -7.64 12.19
CA SER A 105 14.16 -6.72 11.61
C SER A 105 14.46 -6.35 10.15
N GLY A 106 15.33 -7.11 9.48
CA GLY A 106 15.84 -6.78 8.15
C GLY A 106 14.80 -6.68 7.03
N LEU A 107 13.64 -7.38 7.11
CA LEU A 107 12.58 -7.18 6.11
C LEU A 107 11.73 -5.93 6.36
N PHE A 108 11.66 -5.40 7.58
CA PHE A 108 10.82 -4.23 7.86
C PHE A 108 11.25 -3.01 7.04
N SER A 109 12.56 -2.78 6.88
CA SER A 109 13.07 -1.68 6.06
C SER A 109 12.65 -1.82 4.59
N LYS A 110 12.63 -3.04 4.05
CA LYS A 110 12.17 -3.33 2.68
C LYS A 110 10.66 -3.06 2.53
N PHE A 111 9.86 -3.51 3.49
CA PHE A 111 8.41 -3.26 3.48
C PHE A 111 8.07 -1.77 3.63
N VAL A 112 8.78 -1.06 4.51
CA VAL A 112 8.65 0.39 4.66
C VAL A 112 8.99 1.11 3.36
N LEU A 113 10.10 0.76 2.70
CA LEU A 113 10.48 1.32 1.40
C LEU A 113 9.39 1.08 0.34
N LEU A 114 8.81 -0.12 0.31
CA LEU A 114 7.74 -0.48 -0.63
C LEU A 114 6.48 0.34 -0.37
N LEU A 115 6.08 0.55 0.89
CA LEU A 115 4.96 1.42 1.22
C LEU A 115 5.24 2.89 0.88
N TRP A 116 6.47 3.38 1.05
CA TRP A 116 6.86 4.70 0.58
C TRP A 116 6.76 4.84 -0.94
N ALA A 117 7.17 3.81 -1.69
CA ALA A 117 7.01 3.80 -3.15
C ALA A 117 5.53 3.84 -3.55
N ILE A 118 4.68 3.06 -2.88
CA ILE A 118 3.21 3.08 -3.09
C ILE A 118 2.64 4.46 -2.75
N LEU A 119 3.07 5.07 -1.64
CA LEU A 119 2.63 6.40 -1.24
C LEU A 119 3.01 7.44 -2.29
N GLY A 120 4.26 7.45 -2.74
CA GLY A 120 4.76 8.34 -3.79
C GLY A 120 3.98 8.16 -5.09
N TYR A 121 3.71 6.91 -5.50
CA TYR A 121 2.89 6.61 -6.66
C TYR A 121 1.46 7.13 -6.53
N ARG A 122 0.81 6.93 -5.38
CA ARG A 122 -0.55 7.42 -5.12
C ARG A 122 -0.62 8.95 -5.09
N LEU A 123 0.37 9.62 -4.51
CA LEU A 123 0.48 11.07 -4.54
C LEU A 123 0.67 11.59 -5.97
N PHE A 124 1.50 10.93 -6.77
CA PHE A 124 1.71 11.28 -8.18
C PHE A 124 0.42 11.15 -9.00
N ILE A 125 -0.31 10.04 -8.83
CA ILE A 125 -1.63 9.84 -9.44
C ILE A 125 -2.61 10.92 -8.98
N GLY A 126 -2.66 11.19 -7.68
CA GLY A 126 -3.46 12.27 -7.13
C GLY A 126 -3.15 13.57 -7.84
N LEU A 127 -1.90 14.00 -7.89
CA LEU A 127 -1.51 15.26 -8.54
C LEU A 127 -1.91 15.32 -10.03
N LEU A 128 -1.76 14.21 -10.76
CA LEU A 128 -2.22 14.12 -12.15
C LEU A 128 -3.74 14.28 -12.29
N GLU A 129 -4.52 13.68 -11.39
CA GLU A 129 -5.98 13.82 -11.36
C GLU A 129 -6.41 15.27 -11.11
N GLY A 130 -5.72 15.97 -10.21
CA GLY A 130 -5.97 17.37 -9.92
C GLY A 130 -5.72 18.28 -11.13
N ARG A 131 -4.74 17.93 -11.98
CA ARG A 131 -4.35 18.73 -13.16
C ARG A 131 -5.17 18.41 -14.42
N MET A 132 -5.54 17.16 -14.66
CA MET A 132 -6.20 16.73 -15.92
C MET A 132 -7.73 16.55 -15.82
N GLY A 133 -8.30 16.58 -14.62
CA GLY A 133 -9.74 16.43 -14.40
C GLY A 133 -10.22 14.98 -14.45
N GLN A 134 -11.15 14.64 -13.54
CA GLN A 134 -11.65 13.29 -13.24
C GLN A 134 -12.11 12.43 -14.44
N ARG A 135 -12.40 13.03 -15.61
CA ARG A 135 -12.88 12.31 -16.81
C ARG A 135 -11.76 11.66 -17.61
N ALA A 136 -10.56 12.25 -17.63
CA ALA A 136 -9.40 11.67 -18.32
C ALA A 136 -8.87 10.46 -17.53
N MET A 137 -8.85 10.55 -16.20
CA MET A 137 -8.30 9.50 -15.34
C MET A 137 -9.16 8.25 -15.27
N ARG A 138 -10.50 8.33 -15.32
CA ARG A 138 -11.36 7.12 -15.40
C ARG A 138 -11.04 6.25 -16.62
N ARG A 139 -10.60 6.86 -17.72
CA ARG A 139 -10.11 6.15 -18.92
C ARG A 139 -8.69 5.59 -18.73
N TYR A 140 -7.85 6.28 -17.94
CA TYR A 140 -6.47 5.89 -17.68
C TYR A 140 -6.35 4.79 -16.62
N HIS A 141 -7.04 4.91 -15.47
CA HIS A 141 -7.12 3.90 -14.41
C HIS A 141 -7.62 2.55 -14.94
N ARG A 142 -8.67 2.55 -15.77
CA ARG A 142 -9.22 1.32 -16.35
C ARG A 142 -8.26 0.63 -17.33
N ARG A 143 -7.34 1.39 -17.94
CA ARG A 143 -6.40 0.88 -18.95
C ARG A 143 -5.03 0.51 -18.37
N PHE A 144 -4.60 1.14 -17.28
CA PHE A 144 -3.31 0.87 -16.62
C PHE A 144 -3.42 -0.03 -15.38
N ILE A 145 -4.50 0.07 -14.59
CA ILE A 145 -4.66 -0.70 -13.34
C ILE A 145 -5.52 -1.95 -13.56
N GLY A 146 -6.41 -1.93 -14.57
CA GLY A 146 -7.17 -3.09 -15.02
C GLY A 146 -6.32 -4.37 -15.18
N PRO A 147 -5.21 -4.36 -15.94
CA PRO A 147 -4.40 -5.57 -16.13
C PRO A 147 -3.55 -5.98 -14.90
N LEU A 148 -3.44 -5.15 -13.86
CA LEU A 148 -2.63 -5.44 -12.67
C LEU A 148 -3.42 -6.12 -11.54
N PHE A 149 -4.76 -6.08 -11.58
CA PHE A 149 -5.65 -6.68 -10.56
C PHE A 149 -6.65 -7.69 -11.15
N TYR A 150 -6.51 -8.06 -12.43
CA TYR A 150 -7.35 -9.07 -13.12
C TYR A 150 -6.57 -10.35 -13.43
N LEU A 151 -5.63 -10.70 -12.55
CA LEU A 151 -4.97 -11.99 -12.46
C LEU A 151 -5.12 -12.51 -11.04
#